data_AF-A0A7W0QMZ3-F1
#
_entry.id   AF-A0A7W0QMZ3-F1
#
_cell.length_a   1.000
_cell.length_b   1.000
_cell.length_c   1.000
_cell.angle_alpha   90.00
_cell.angle_beta   90.00
_cell.angle_gamma   90.00
#
_symmetry.space_group_name_H-M   'P 1'
#
loop_
_entity.id
_entity.type
_entity.pdbx_description
1 polymer ?
#
loop_
_entity_poly.entity_id
_entity_poly.type
_entity_poly.pdbx_seq_one_letter_code
_entity_poly.pdbx_strand_id
1 'polypeptide(L)'
;MTRHRHLPLWSVLAVAVALMAAPVPVASTRQLPLQPARDAGQSVIAAFEGWYPNADGSFTLLVGYFNRNLKEALDIPIGANNRIEPGGPDYGQPTHFMPRRQWGVFTIKVPKDFGEKRLTWT
;
A
#
# COMPACT_ATOMS: atom_id res chain seq x y z
N MET A 1 -5.53 76.34 25.62
CA MET A 1 -4.29 75.69 25.17
C MET A 1 -4.35 74.21 25.55
N THR A 2 -4.50 73.36 24.55
CA THR A 2 -4.93 71.96 24.65
C THR A 2 -3.74 71.06 24.98
N ARG A 3 -3.87 70.23 26.03
CA ARG A 3 -2.82 69.34 26.54
C ARG A 3 -2.80 68.05 25.71
N HIS A 4 -1.76 67.83 24.90
CA HIS A 4 -1.58 66.57 24.18
C HIS A 4 -1.13 65.47 25.17
N ARG A 5 -1.92 64.39 25.29
CA ARG A 5 -1.56 63.18 26.04
C ARG A 5 -0.68 62.31 25.15
N HIS A 6 0.60 62.16 25.49
CA HIS A 6 1.45 61.13 24.91
C HIS A 6 1.10 59.79 25.56
N LEU A 7 0.79 58.79 24.75
CA LEU A 7 0.63 57.41 25.22
C LEU A 7 2.00 56.88 25.67
N PRO A 8 2.13 56.28 26.87
CA PRO A 8 3.42 55.81 27.36
C PRO A 8 3.92 54.60 26.56
N LEU A 9 5.23 54.59 26.25
CA LEU A 9 5.94 53.57 25.45
C LEU A 9 5.77 52.12 25.94
N TRP A 10 5.31 51.93 27.17
CA TRP A 10 5.04 50.62 27.78
C TRP A 10 3.87 49.89 27.08
N SER A 11 2.99 50.63 26.41
CA SER A 11 1.83 50.08 25.70
C SER A 11 2.21 49.29 24.43
N VAL A 12 3.38 49.55 23.85
CA VAL A 12 3.83 48.92 22.59
C VAL A 12 4.52 47.58 22.87
N LEU A 13 5.20 47.43 24.01
CA LEU A 13 5.95 46.21 24.34
C LEU A 13 5.02 45.05 24.77
N ALA A 14 3.88 45.34 25.39
CA ALA A 14 2.91 44.33 25.83
C ALA A 14 2.21 43.62 24.66
N VAL A 15 2.06 44.28 23.51
CA VAL A 15 1.42 43.71 22.32
C VAL A 15 2.36 42.73 21.59
N ALA A 16 3.66 43.00 21.58
CA ALA A 16 4.64 42.18 20.86
C ALA A 16 4.89 40.80 21.50
N VAL A 17 4.81 40.69 22.83
CA VAL A 17 5.02 39.41 23.54
C VAL A 17 3.79 38.50 23.45
N ALA A 18 2.58 39.06 23.37
CA ALA A 18 1.34 38.30 23.28
C ALA A 18 1.15 37.56 21.94
N LEU A 19 1.79 38.03 20.85
CA LEU A 19 1.70 37.37 19.53
C LEU A 19 2.56 36.10 19.38
N MET A 20 3.54 35.87 20.27
CA MET A 20 4.48 34.75 20.15
C MET A 20 4.07 33.49 20.94
N ALA A 21 2.97 33.54 21.70
CA ALA A 21 2.49 32.44 22.55
C ALA A 21 1.19 31.78 22.03
N ALA A 22 0.84 31.99 20.76
CA ALA A 22 -0.31 31.31 20.17
C ALA A 22 0.01 29.81 20.03
N PRO A 23 -0.75 28.89 20.67
CA PRO A 23 -0.57 27.47 20.45
C PRO A 23 -0.86 27.16 18.98
N VAL A 24 0.14 26.64 18.27
CA VAL A 24 -0.05 26.13 16.92
C VAL A 24 -0.95 24.90 17.05
N PRO A 25 -2.15 24.86 16.43
CA PRO A 25 -2.98 23.67 16.48
C PRO A 25 -2.24 22.56 15.74
N VAL A 26 -1.69 21.61 16.50
CA VAL A 26 -1.19 20.36 15.92
C VAL A 26 -2.43 19.64 15.41
N ALA A 27 -2.59 19.61 14.09
CA ALA A 27 -3.64 18.83 13.47
C ALA A 27 -3.45 17.37 13.91
N SER A 28 -4.34 16.87 14.78
CA SER A 28 -4.38 15.45 15.10
C SER A 28 -4.71 14.72 13.81
N THR A 29 -3.77 13.93 13.31
CA THR A 29 -4.03 13.00 12.21
C THR A 29 -5.05 11.99 12.70
N ARG A 30 -6.32 12.22 12.35
CA ARG A 30 -7.39 11.29 12.68
C ARG A 30 -7.15 10.02 11.86
N GLN A 31 -6.62 8.99 12.50
CA GLN A 31 -6.38 7.71 11.87
C GLN A 31 -7.73 7.15 11.44
N LEU A 32 -7.92 7.02 10.12
CA LEU A 32 -9.15 6.44 9.58
C LEU A 32 -9.27 5.01 10.10
N PRO A 33 -10.46 4.56 10.50
CA PRO A 33 -10.65 3.16 10.88
C PRO A 33 -10.26 2.28 9.70
N LEU A 34 -9.39 1.30 9.95
CA LEU A 34 -9.09 0.26 8.98
C LEU A 34 -10.39 -0.45 8.61
N GLN A 35 -10.58 -0.75 7.33
CA GLN A 35 -11.74 -1.56 6.93
C GLN A 35 -11.71 -2.88 7.71
N PRO A 36 -12.81 -3.25 8.38
CA PRO A 36 -12.90 -4.53 9.06
C PRO A 36 -12.67 -5.67 8.07
N ALA A 37 -11.96 -6.71 8.52
CA ALA A 37 -11.88 -7.95 7.77
C ALA A 37 -13.29 -8.55 7.60
N ARG A 38 -13.55 -9.15 6.43
CA ARG A 38 -14.85 -9.75 6.11
C ARG A 38 -14.73 -11.26 6.00
N ASP A 39 -15.81 -11.96 6.33
CA ASP A 39 -15.86 -13.42 6.23
C ASP A 39 -15.80 -13.92 4.78
N ALA A 40 -16.42 -13.19 3.85
CA ALA A 40 -16.58 -13.56 2.43
C ALA A 40 -16.76 -12.34 1.51
N GLY A 41 -16.76 -12.58 0.19
CA GLY A 41 -17.09 -11.60 -0.86
C GLY A 41 -15.99 -10.58 -1.14
N GLN A 42 -14.74 -10.89 -0.82
CA GLN A 42 -13.56 -10.05 -1.10
C GLN A 42 -12.66 -10.71 -2.15
N SER A 43 -11.84 -9.90 -2.83
CA SER A 43 -10.92 -10.43 -3.84
C SER A 43 -9.68 -11.08 -3.22
N VAL A 44 -8.99 -11.85 -4.04
CA VAL A 44 -7.58 -12.21 -3.86
C VAL A 44 -6.70 -11.08 -4.42
N ILE A 45 -5.53 -10.87 -3.83
CA ILE A 45 -4.48 -10.01 -4.38
C ILE A 45 -3.16 -10.77 -4.43
N ALA A 46 -2.37 -10.53 -5.49
CA ALA A 46 -1.02 -11.07 -5.60
C ALA A 46 -0.11 -10.50 -4.51
N ALA A 47 0.83 -11.32 -4.04
CA ALA A 47 1.94 -10.88 -3.19
C ALA A 47 3.26 -11.23 -3.88
N PHE A 48 3.99 -10.22 -4.35
CA PHE A 48 5.36 -10.42 -4.79
C PHE A 48 6.26 -10.59 -3.56
N GLU A 49 6.95 -11.72 -3.47
CA GLU A 49 7.71 -12.06 -2.26
C GLU A 49 9.22 -11.94 -2.45
N GLY A 50 9.66 -11.77 -3.69
CA GLY A 50 11.06 -11.57 -4.05
C GLY A 50 11.45 -12.34 -5.29
N TRP A 51 12.75 -12.41 -5.53
CA TRP A 51 13.32 -13.10 -6.68
C TRP A 51 14.69 -13.68 -6.33
N TYR A 52 15.13 -14.67 -7.10
CA TYR A 52 16.49 -15.21 -7.02
C TYR A 52 17.06 -15.51 -8.41
N PRO A 53 18.38 -15.39 -8.59
CA PRO A 53 19.03 -15.69 -9.86
C PRO A 53 19.13 -17.20 -10.09
N ASN A 54 19.11 -17.60 -11.35
CA ASN A 54 19.36 -18.96 -11.81
C ASN A 54 20.76 -19.05 -12.44
N ALA A 55 21.31 -20.27 -12.55
CA ALA A 55 22.66 -20.50 -13.09
C ALA A 55 22.83 -20.06 -14.56
N ASP A 56 21.74 -20.03 -15.34
CA ASP A 56 21.71 -19.57 -16.73
C ASP A 56 21.58 -18.05 -16.88
N GLY A 57 21.63 -17.30 -15.76
CA GLY A 57 21.49 -15.85 -15.71
C GLY A 57 20.05 -15.34 -15.75
N SER A 58 19.06 -16.22 -15.89
CA SER A 58 17.64 -15.85 -15.73
C SER A 58 17.29 -15.63 -14.25
N PHE A 59 16.09 -15.15 -13.98
CA PHE A 59 15.60 -14.96 -12.61
C PHE A 59 14.33 -15.76 -12.38
N THR A 60 14.10 -16.16 -11.13
CA THR A 60 12.84 -16.76 -10.70
C THR A 60 12.18 -15.83 -9.70
N LEU A 61 10.94 -15.45 -10.00
CA LEU A 61 10.08 -14.63 -9.14
C LEU A 61 9.29 -15.54 -8.22
N LEU A 62 9.27 -15.26 -6.91
CA LEU A 62 8.45 -15.96 -5.93
C LEU A 62 7.16 -15.18 -5.69
N VAL A 63 6.02 -15.85 -5.84
CA VAL A 63 4.71 -15.22 -5.76
C VAL A 63 3.81 -15.96 -4.78
N GLY A 64 3.24 -15.21 -3.85
CA GLY A 64 2.17 -15.63 -2.97
C GLY A 64 0.87 -14.90 -3.31
N TYR A 65 -0.13 -15.04 -2.45
CA TYR A 65 -1.35 -14.25 -2.53
C TYR A 65 -1.94 -13.97 -1.15
N PHE A 66 -2.81 -12.98 -1.09
CA PHE A 66 -3.66 -12.75 0.06
C PHE A 66 -5.13 -12.81 -0.37
N ASN A 67 -5.82 -13.86 0.07
CA ASN A 67 -7.27 -13.91 0.04
C ASN A 67 -7.78 -13.06 1.20
N ARG A 68 -8.47 -11.97 0.88
CA ARG A 68 -8.92 -10.98 1.86
C ARG A 68 -10.07 -11.50 2.74
N ASN A 69 -10.69 -12.62 2.38
CA ASN A 69 -11.73 -13.27 3.16
C ASN A 69 -11.16 -13.97 4.40
N LEU A 70 -11.92 -13.97 5.49
CA LEU A 70 -11.56 -14.71 6.71
C LEU A 70 -11.92 -16.20 6.62
N LYS A 71 -12.98 -16.55 5.88
CA LYS A 71 -13.55 -17.91 5.87
C LYS A 71 -13.74 -18.48 4.46
N GLU A 72 -14.09 -17.65 3.49
CA GLU A 72 -14.35 -18.10 2.11
C GLU A 72 -13.05 -18.45 1.37
N ALA A 73 -12.95 -19.71 0.93
CA ALA A 73 -12.05 -20.10 -0.14
C ALA A 73 -12.69 -19.77 -1.49
N LEU A 74 -11.87 -19.43 -2.49
CA LEU A 74 -12.35 -19.07 -3.83
C LEU A 74 -11.82 -20.06 -4.86
N ASP A 75 -12.68 -20.52 -5.75
CA ASP A 75 -12.32 -21.31 -6.92
C ASP A 75 -12.36 -20.42 -8.16
N ILE A 76 -11.19 -20.08 -8.69
CA ILE A 76 -11.05 -19.20 -9.85
C ILE A 76 -10.19 -19.92 -10.90
N PRO A 77 -10.80 -20.53 -11.94
CA PRO A 77 -10.05 -21.22 -12.97
C PRO A 77 -9.18 -20.25 -13.76
N ILE A 78 -8.09 -20.76 -14.33
CA ILE A 78 -7.25 -19.99 -15.26
C ILE A 78 -8.13 -19.40 -16.37
N GLY A 79 -8.00 -18.09 -16.61
CA GLY A 79 -8.82 -17.38 -17.58
C GLY A 79 -8.98 -15.91 -17.27
N ALA A 80 -10.11 -15.32 -17.66
CA ALA A 80 -10.32 -13.88 -17.60
C ALA A 80 -10.11 -13.26 -16.20
N ASN A 81 -10.41 -14.00 -15.13
CA ASN A 81 -10.29 -13.53 -13.73
C ASN A 81 -9.12 -14.18 -12.96
N ASN A 82 -8.27 -14.92 -13.67
CA ASN A 82 -7.06 -15.52 -13.12
C ASN A 82 -6.05 -15.75 -14.24
N ARG A 83 -5.45 -14.67 -14.74
CA ARG A 83 -4.45 -14.71 -15.80
C ARG A 83 -3.27 -13.83 -15.49
N ILE A 84 -2.10 -14.24 -15.94
CA ILE A 84 -0.89 -13.45 -15.84
C ILE A 84 -0.43 -13.05 -17.24
N GLU A 85 -0.19 -11.75 -17.43
CA GLU A 85 0.16 -11.16 -18.71
C GLU A 85 1.39 -10.26 -18.58
N PRO A 86 2.22 -10.10 -19.63
CA PRO A 86 2.15 -10.78 -20.93
C PRO A 86 2.63 -12.25 -20.86
N GLY A 87 2.27 -13.05 -21.88
CA GLY A 87 2.81 -14.41 -22.09
C GLY A 87 2.02 -15.57 -21.47
N GLY A 88 0.95 -15.30 -20.72
CA GLY A 88 0.13 -16.34 -20.11
C GLY A 88 -0.98 -16.89 -21.01
N PRO A 89 -2.18 -17.19 -20.48
CA PRO A 89 -2.68 -16.79 -19.15
C PRO A 89 -2.12 -17.62 -17.98
N ASP A 90 -1.55 -18.79 -18.26
CA ASP A 90 -1.13 -19.77 -17.26
C ASP A 90 0.38 -19.74 -17.01
N TYR A 91 0.77 -19.50 -15.77
CA TYR A 91 2.13 -19.61 -15.25
C TYR A 91 2.20 -20.56 -14.04
N GLY A 92 1.20 -21.42 -13.87
CA GLY A 92 1.08 -22.32 -12.72
C GLY A 92 0.53 -21.63 -11.47
N GLN A 93 -0.16 -20.49 -11.61
CA GLN A 93 -0.81 -19.85 -10.48
C GLN A 93 -1.98 -20.70 -9.94
N PRO A 94 -2.32 -20.60 -8.64
CA PRO A 94 -3.38 -21.39 -8.04
C PRO A 94 -4.74 -21.16 -8.71
N THR A 95 -5.59 -22.19 -8.70
CA THR A 95 -7.01 -22.08 -9.06
C THR A 95 -7.94 -22.22 -7.86
N HIS A 96 -7.42 -22.69 -6.72
CA HIS A 96 -8.12 -22.74 -5.44
C HIS A 96 -7.39 -21.86 -4.42
N PHE A 97 -8.08 -20.86 -3.90
CA PHE A 97 -7.52 -19.82 -3.05
C PHE A 97 -8.03 -19.93 -1.62
N MET A 98 -7.22 -20.53 -0.74
CA MET A 98 -7.52 -20.62 0.68
C MET A 98 -7.59 -19.23 1.33
N PRO A 99 -8.37 -19.06 2.41
CA PRO A 99 -8.41 -17.81 3.15
C PRO A 99 -7.02 -17.32 3.59
N ARG A 100 -6.91 -16.00 3.78
CA ARG A 100 -5.74 -15.33 4.32
C ARG A 100 -4.50 -15.43 3.41
N ARG A 101 -3.32 -15.38 4.03
CA ARG A 101 -2.04 -15.26 3.35
C ARG A 101 -1.50 -16.64 3.02
N GLN A 102 -1.11 -16.82 1.76
CA GLN A 102 -0.34 -17.96 1.32
C GLN A 102 0.97 -17.45 0.71
N TRP A 103 2.08 -17.99 1.19
CA TRP A 103 3.43 -17.58 0.78
C TRP A 103 4.00 -18.57 -0.24
N GLY A 104 4.73 -18.03 -1.22
CA GLY A 104 5.54 -18.79 -2.16
C GLY A 104 4.81 -19.93 -2.88
N VAL A 105 3.54 -19.74 -3.21
CA VAL A 105 2.69 -20.82 -3.73
C VAL A 105 2.99 -21.19 -5.18
N PHE A 106 3.64 -20.29 -5.93
CA PHE A 106 4.17 -20.58 -7.25
C PHE A 106 5.33 -19.64 -7.60
N THR A 107 6.00 -19.96 -8.71
CA THR A 107 7.15 -19.20 -9.20
C THR A 107 7.04 -18.92 -10.69
N ILE A 108 7.58 -17.79 -11.13
CA ILE A 108 7.65 -17.42 -12.55
C ILE A 108 9.11 -17.24 -12.96
N LYS A 109 9.58 -18.03 -13.93
CA LYS A 109 10.90 -17.85 -14.52
C LYS A 109 10.85 -16.73 -15.56
N VAL A 110 11.73 -15.73 -15.41
CA VAL A 110 11.84 -14.58 -16.31
C VAL A 110 13.25 -14.48 -16.88
N PRO A 111 13.42 -13.99 -18.12
CA PRO A 111 14.73 -14.00 -18.78
C PRO A 111 15.73 -13.04 -18.10
N LYS A 112 17.01 -13.20 -18.43
CA LYS A 112 18.11 -12.39 -17.88
C LYS A 112 17.97 -10.88 -18.12
N ASP A 113 17.24 -10.50 -19.17
CA ASP A 113 16.96 -9.12 -19.57
C ASP A 113 15.57 -8.66 -19.10
N PHE A 114 15.01 -9.28 -18.04
CA PHE A 114 13.69 -8.89 -17.53
C PHE A 114 13.64 -7.44 -17.07
N GLY A 115 14.65 -6.98 -16.31
CA GLY A 115 14.83 -5.57 -15.95
C GLY A 115 13.55 -4.93 -15.39
N GLU A 116 13.07 -3.88 -16.06
CA GLU A 116 11.88 -3.12 -15.66
C GLU A 116 10.57 -3.64 -16.29
N LYS A 117 10.62 -4.76 -17.03
CA LYS A 117 9.41 -5.39 -17.59
C LYS A 117 8.50 -5.81 -16.44
N ARG A 118 7.20 -5.88 -16.74
CA ARG A 118 6.15 -6.12 -15.74
C ARG A 118 5.32 -7.32 -16.12
N LEU A 119 4.87 -8.04 -15.09
CA LEU A 119 3.78 -9.00 -15.17
C LEU A 119 2.59 -8.42 -14.43
N THR A 120 1.39 -8.66 -14.95
CA THR A 120 0.12 -8.29 -14.34
C THR A 120 -0.68 -9.54 -14.11
N TRP A 121 -1.08 -9.77 -12.86
CA TRP A 121 -2.02 -10.82 -12.49
C TRP A 121 -3.40 -10.18 -12.33
N THR A 122 -4.33 -10.57 -13.20
CA THR A 122 -5.76 -10.24 -13.11
C THR A 122 -6.52 -11.42 -12.52
#